data_AF-A0A9P7YRX7-F1
#
_entry.id   AF-A0A9P7YRX7-F1
#
_cell.length_a   1.000
_cell.length_b   1.000
_cell.length_c   1.000
_cell.angle_alpha   90.00
_cell.angle_beta   90.00
_cell.angle_gamma   90.00
#
_symmetry.space_group_name_H-M   'P 1'
#
loop_
_entity.id
_entity.type
_entity.pdbx_description
1 polymer ?
#
loop_
_entity_poly.entity_id
_entity_poly.type
_entity_poly.pdbx_seq_one_letter_code
_entity_poly.pdbx_strand_id
1 'polypeptide(L)'
;DSIKTFCDEAAKQGVQDKDSGSLTRSYNSELQLGIDWPSGDPFPGKDDCNKYLSSLNTDCDGNDPANTFNWKHGGIYDIGNKIRYHVAPTKSKFIPGTCAFHLHEVEKFRGVDGPGTRRDHSFTVDVIAKDSKNNDLFKSGVKSAGDGAPYKMEGVYPQTLVFTPEARGDYIQFQYGDVGWQTRDEKKDDSRAWCNVGRWDGVYSPVGRDMDCFFPC
;
A
#
# COMPACT_ATOMS: atom_id res chain seq x y z
N ASP A 1 -6.03 17.96 12.52
CA ASP A 1 -6.31 16.80 13.37
C ASP A 1 -7.77 16.42 13.18
N SER A 2 -8.02 15.31 12.48
CA SER A 2 -9.38 14.87 12.10
C SER A 2 -10.25 14.53 13.30
N ILE A 3 -9.66 14.01 14.39
CA ILE A 3 -10.39 13.67 15.63
C ILE A 3 -10.90 14.93 16.29
N LYS A 4 -10.03 15.93 16.44
CA LYS A 4 -10.41 17.22 17.03
C LYS A 4 -11.54 17.88 16.23
N THR A 5 -11.42 17.90 14.91
CA THR A 5 -12.47 18.44 14.02
C THR A 5 -13.79 17.69 14.18
N PHE A 6 -13.77 16.36 14.19
CA PHE A 6 -14.96 15.54 14.40
C PHE A 6 -15.65 15.85 15.73
N CYS A 7 -14.90 15.86 16.83
CA CYS A 7 -15.46 16.14 18.15
C CYS A 7 -15.97 17.58 18.29
N ASP A 8 -15.37 18.54 17.60
CA ASP A 8 -15.85 19.92 17.52
C ASP A 8 -17.19 20.03 16.77
N GLU A 9 -17.36 19.28 15.68
CA GLU A 9 -18.61 19.23 14.93
C GLU A 9 -19.70 18.50 15.71
N ALA A 10 -19.38 17.38 16.35
CA ALA A 10 -20.30 16.62 17.18
C ALA A 10 -20.80 17.44 18.38
N ALA A 11 -19.91 18.21 19.02
CA ALA A 11 -20.28 19.11 20.11
C ALA A 11 -21.22 20.23 19.65
N LYS A 12 -21.06 20.74 18.42
CA LYS A 12 -21.96 21.75 17.84
C LYS A 12 -23.35 21.21 17.54
N GLN A 13 -23.47 19.92 17.23
CA GLN A 13 -24.77 19.28 17.07
C GLN A 13 -25.55 19.31 18.40
N GLY A 14 -24.85 19.15 19.52
CA GLY A 14 -25.39 19.37 20.86
C GLY A 14 -26.31 18.24 21.32
N VAL A 15 -27.47 18.06 20.69
CA VAL A 15 -28.40 16.96 20.95
C VAL A 15 -28.45 16.06 19.74
N GLN A 16 -28.51 14.75 19.96
CA GLN A 16 -28.60 13.84 18.85
C GLN A 16 -29.89 13.98 18.07
N ASP A 17 -29.77 13.97 16.76
CA ASP A 17 -30.92 14.01 15.86
C ASP A 17 -31.85 12.84 16.19
N LYS A 18 -33.15 13.18 16.22
CA LYS A 18 -34.20 12.21 16.48
C LYS A 18 -34.09 11.06 15.47
N ASP A 19 -34.08 9.84 15.98
CA ASP A 19 -34.01 8.58 15.23
C ASP A 19 -32.68 8.32 14.49
N SER A 20 -31.61 9.11 14.72
CA SER A 20 -30.32 8.92 14.04
C SER A 20 -29.43 7.86 14.68
N GLY A 21 -29.41 7.74 16.02
CA GLY A 21 -28.64 6.71 16.76
C GLY A 21 -27.10 6.78 16.64
N SER A 22 -26.57 7.46 15.62
CA SER A 22 -25.13 7.64 15.37
C SER A 22 -24.81 8.97 14.68
N LEU A 23 -23.58 9.47 14.88
CA LEU A 23 -22.94 10.49 14.05
C LEU A 23 -21.64 9.91 13.48
N THR A 24 -21.51 9.97 12.15
CA THR A 24 -20.34 9.45 11.45
C THR A 24 -19.84 10.46 10.42
N ARG A 25 -18.51 10.59 10.28
CA ARG A 25 -17.85 11.43 9.27
C ARG A 25 -16.66 10.71 8.66
N SER A 26 -16.46 10.94 7.36
CA SER A 26 -15.30 10.45 6.63
C SER A 26 -14.31 11.58 6.39
N TYR A 27 -13.04 11.31 6.67
CA TYR A 27 -11.90 12.18 6.43
C TYR A 27 -11.01 11.53 5.38
N ASN A 28 -10.39 12.36 4.53
CA ASN A 28 -9.33 12.01 3.57
C ASN A 28 -9.50 10.70 2.77
N SER A 29 -10.73 10.23 2.54
CA SER A 29 -11.09 8.95 1.88
C SER A 29 -10.56 7.68 2.57
N GLU A 30 -9.93 7.81 3.74
CA GLU A 30 -9.19 6.74 4.41
C GLU A 30 -9.63 6.49 5.85
N LEU A 31 -10.27 7.46 6.48
CA LEU A 31 -10.61 7.42 7.89
C LEU A 31 -12.09 7.75 8.09
N GLN A 32 -12.83 6.87 8.75
CA GLN A 32 -14.16 7.13 9.28
C GLN A 32 -14.06 7.26 10.79
N LEU A 33 -14.63 8.32 11.32
CA LEU A 33 -14.81 8.52 12.74
C LEU A 33 -16.30 8.53 13.04
N GLY A 34 -16.70 7.93 14.14
CA GLY A 34 -18.07 8.02 14.59
C GLY A 34 -18.27 7.82 16.07
N ILE A 35 -19.46 8.23 16.50
CA ILE A 35 -19.96 8.08 17.85
C ILE A 35 -21.45 7.73 17.78
N ASP A 36 -21.83 6.68 18.50
CA ASP A 36 -23.21 6.30 18.72
C ASP A 36 -23.58 6.67 20.15
N TRP A 37 -24.72 7.34 20.30
CA TRP A 37 -25.32 7.62 21.60
C TRP A 37 -26.85 7.62 21.46
N PRO A 38 -27.62 7.71 22.56
CA PRO A 38 -29.08 7.62 22.47
C PRO A 38 -29.71 8.85 21.80
N SER A 39 -30.68 8.62 20.91
CA SER A 39 -31.44 9.69 20.27
C SER A 39 -32.10 10.62 21.30
N GLY A 40 -31.91 11.93 21.16
CA GLY A 40 -32.43 12.93 22.08
C GLY A 40 -31.55 13.18 23.32
N ASP A 41 -30.49 12.41 23.54
CA ASP A 41 -29.54 12.68 24.61
C ASP A 41 -28.52 13.78 24.21
N PRO A 42 -28.04 14.57 25.17
CA PRO A 42 -26.97 15.53 24.92
C PRO A 42 -25.67 14.81 24.53
N PHE A 43 -24.86 15.49 23.74
CA PHE A 43 -23.55 15.03 23.34
C PHE A 43 -22.70 14.70 24.57
N PRO A 44 -22.05 13.53 24.64
CA PRO A 44 -21.33 13.06 25.84
C PRO A 44 -20.19 13.97 26.32
N GLY A 45 -19.70 14.86 25.45
CA GLY A 45 -18.68 15.84 25.80
C GLY A 45 -17.46 15.75 24.89
N LYS A 46 -16.88 16.92 24.62
CA LYS A 46 -15.75 17.05 23.68
C LYS A 46 -14.49 16.36 24.21
N ASP A 47 -14.22 16.46 25.51
CA ASP A 47 -13.00 15.89 26.10
C ASP A 47 -13.02 14.37 26.05
N ASP A 48 -14.15 13.76 26.40
CA ASP A 48 -14.34 12.31 26.29
C ASP A 48 -14.26 11.84 24.84
N CYS A 49 -14.91 12.55 23.91
CA CYS A 49 -14.80 12.26 22.48
C CYS A 49 -13.35 12.24 22.00
N ASN A 50 -12.58 13.28 22.33
CA ASN A 50 -11.17 13.35 21.94
C ASN A 50 -10.37 12.23 22.59
N LYS A 51 -10.57 11.99 23.89
CA LYS A 51 -9.87 10.94 24.64
C LYS A 51 -10.09 9.56 24.03
N TYR A 52 -11.34 9.16 23.83
CA TYR A 52 -11.65 7.79 23.40
C TYR A 52 -11.31 7.56 21.93
N LEU A 53 -11.62 8.51 21.03
CA LEU A 53 -11.18 8.40 19.63
C LEU A 53 -9.66 8.47 19.49
N SER A 54 -8.98 9.26 20.34
CA SER A 54 -7.51 9.25 20.37
C SER A 54 -7.01 7.89 20.85
N SER A 55 -7.55 7.31 21.94
CA SER A 55 -7.12 5.99 22.41
C SER A 55 -7.26 4.91 21.32
N LEU A 56 -8.36 4.92 20.56
CA LEU A 56 -8.55 4.01 19.41
C LEU A 56 -7.59 4.24 18.24
N ASN A 57 -6.95 5.41 18.20
CA ASN A 57 -5.99 5.78 17.16
C ASN A 57 -4.53 5.73 17.67
N THR A 58 -4.30 5.86 18.97
CA THR A 58 -2.97 5.96 19.61
C THR A 58 -2.56 4.66 20.28
N ASP A 59 -3.50 3.92 20.86
CA ASP A 59 -3.19 2.67 21.54
C ASP A 59 -2.90 1.61 20.47
N CYS A 60 -1.68 1.10 20.50
CA CYS A 60 -1.29 -0.03 19.68
C CYS A 60 -1.95 -1.29 20.25
N ASP A 61 -2.34 -2.24 19.39
CA ASP A 61 -2.85 -3.57 19.77
C ASP A 61 -1.71 -4.41 20.38
N GLY A 62 -1.23 -3.96 21.53
CA GLY A 62 0.03 -4.36 22.15
C GLY A 62 0.20 -5.87 22.17
N ASN A 63 1.16 -6.34 21.38
CA ASN A 63 1.63 -7.72 21.34
C ASN A 63 0.58 -8.77 20.96
N ASP A 64 -0.36 -8.47 20.06
CA ASP A 64 -1.14 -9.54 19.41
C ASP A 64 -0.20 -10.36 18.49
N PRO A 65 -0.02 -11.68 18.72
CA PRO A 65 0.78 -12.55 17.86
C PRO A 65 0.27 -12.63 16.42
N ALA A 66 -1.00 -12.32 16.18
CA ALA A 66 -1.61 -12.25 14.84
C ALA A 66 -1.40 -10.88 14.16
N ASN A 67 -0.91 -9.87 14.89
CA ASN A 67 -0.56 -8.55 14.39
C ASN A 67 0.95 -8.29 14.58
N THR A 68 1.78 -9.14 13.96
CA THR A 68 3.25 -9.12 14.06
C THR A 68 3.88 -7.78 13.67
N PHE A 69 3.19 -6.98 12.86
CA PHE A 69 3.63 -5.66 12.45
C PHE A 69 3.02 -4.50 13.24
N ASN A 70 2.16 -4.79 14.23
CA ASN A 70 1.49 -3.84 15.11
C ASN A 70 0.72 -2.75 14.33
N TRP A 71 0.10 -3.16 13.21
CA TRP A 71 -0.66 -2.28 12.34
C TRP A 71 -2.00 -1.93 12.98
N LYS A 72 -2.44 -0.67 12.81
CA LYS A 72 -3.65 -0.14 13.44
C LYS A 72 -4.83 -0.27 12.50
N HIS A 73 -5.85 -1.00 12.91
CA HIS A 73 -7.03 -1.28 12.09
C HIS A 73 -8.26 -0.45 12.49
N GLY A 74 -8.07 0.57 13.34
CA GLY A 74 -9.17 1.25 14.02
C GLY A 74 -9.71 0.41 15.18
N GLY A 75 -10.94 0.65 15.60
CA GLY A 75 -11.54 -0.09 16.71
C GLY A 75 -12.82 0.53 17.25
N ILE A 76 -13.37 -0.10 18.28
CA ILE A 76 -14.59 0.32 18.96
C ILE A 76 -14.32 0.45 20.46
N TYR A 77 -14.80 1.52 21.08
CA TYR A 77 -14.77 1.73 22.52
C TYR A 77 -16.19 1.94 23.04
N ASP A 78 -16.67 1.02 23.87
CA ASP A 78 -18.01 1.06 24.46
C ASP A 78 -17.99 1.56 25.90
N ILE A 79 -18.87 2.52 26.23
CA ILE A 79 -19.09 3.03 27.59
C ILE A 79 -20.49 2.65 28.05
N GLY A 80 -20.54 1.71 28.98
CA GLY A 80 -21.78 1.33 29.68
C GLY A 80 -22.91 0.90 28.74
N ASN A 81 -22.59 0.37 27.56
CA ASN A 81 -23.53 0.00 26.49
C ASN A 81 -24.45 1.15 26.02
N LYS A 82 -24.05 2.40 26.25
CA LYS A 82 -24.85 3.59 25.88
C LYS A 82 -24.16 4.45 24.85
N ILE A 83 -22.84 4.61 24.99
CA ILE A 83 -22.04 5.42 24.09
C ILE A 83 -21.00 4.51 23.46
N ARG A 84 -20.90 4.56 22.13
CA ARG A 84 -19.92 3.81 21.36
C ARG A 84 -19.09 4.77 20.54
N TYR A 85 -17.79 4.80 20.74
CA TYR A 85 -16.86 5.48 19.84
C TYR A 85 -16.30 4.47 18.86
N HIS A 86 -16.15 4.85 17.59
CA HIS A 86 -15.56 3.97 16.60
C HIS A 86 -14.67 4.72 15.62
N VAL A 87 -13.54 4.09 15.30
CA VAL A 87 -12.60 4.49 14.26
C VAL A 87 -12.59 3.35 13.26
N ALA A 88 -12.97 3.62 12.02
CA ALA A 88 -12.96 2.61 10.96
C ALA A 88 -12.20 3.14 9.74
N PRO A 89 -11.19 2.44 9.21
CA PRO A 89 -10.62 2.83 7.94
C PRO A 89 -11.68 2.67 6.82
N THR A 90 -11.97 3.73 6.05
CA THR A 90 -12.99 3.70 4.97
C THR A 90 -12.56 2.87 3.77
N LYS A 91 -11.26 2.58 3.68
CA LYS A 91 -10.69 1.65 2.71
C LYS A 91 -10.37 0.36 3.47
N SER A 92 -11.30 -0.59 3.46
CA SER A 92 -10.93 -2.02 3.56
C SER A 92 -10.05 -2.32 2.36
N LYS A 93 -8.74 -2.11 2.49
CA LYS A 93 -7.82 -2.31 1.39
C LYS A 93 -6.79 -3.32 1.83
N PHE A 94 -7.15 -4.56 1.53
CA PHE A 94 -6.31 -5.75 1.49
C PHE A 94 -6.01 -6.34 2.87
N ILE A 95 -6.20 -7.65 2.96
CA ILE A 95 -5.73 -8.43 4.11
C ILE A 95 -4.21 -8.50 3.94
N PRO A 96 -3.41 -8.17 4.98
CA PRO A 96 -1.97 -8.38 4.98
C PRO A 96 -1.60 -9.75 4.42
N GLY A 97 -0.65 -9.77 3.49
CA GLY A 97 -0.23 -10.96 2.77
C GLY A 97 1.00 -10.70 1.89
N THR A 98 1.13 -11.53 0.87
CA THR A 98 2.23 -11.46 -0.10
C THR A 98 1.63 -11.27 -1.48
N CYS A 99 1.98 -10.16 -2.12
CA CYS A 99 1.71 -9.92 -3.52
C CYS A 99 2.82 -10.50 -4.37
N ALA A 100 2.47 -10.94 -5.58
CA ALA A 100 3.44 -11.37 -6.57
C ALA A 100 3.15 -10.74 -7.94
N PHE A 101 4.22 -10.48 -8.68
CA PHE A 101 4.15 -10.24 -10.11
C PHE A 101 5.28 -10.97 -10.82
N HIS A 102 4.98 -11.42 -12.02
CA HIS A 102 5.95 -11.88 -12.98
C HIS A 102 6.34 -10.73 -13.90
N LEU A 103 7.61 -10.64 -14.22
CA LEU A 103 8.19 -9.61 -15.05
C LEU A 103 9.11 -10.24 -16.09
N HIS A 104 8.86 -9.94 -17.36
CA HIS A 104 9.82 -10.17 -18.43
C HIS A 104 10.54 -8.85 -18.75
N GLU A 105 11.84 -8.81 -18.45
CA GLU A 105 12.71 -7.69 -18.79
C GLU A 105 13.36 -7.95 -20.16
N VAL A 106 13.32 -6.97 -21.05
CA VAL A 106 14.13 -6.97 -22.28
C VAL A 106 15.02 -5.74 -22.25
N GLU A 107 16.33 -5.99 -22.33
CA GLU A 107 17.34 -4.97 -22.50
C GLU A 107 17.80 -4.92 -23.95
N LYS A 108 17.76 -3.71 -24.53
CA LYS A 108 18.39 -3.43 -25.82
C LYS A 108 19.50 -2.43 -25.61
N PHE A 109 20.67 -2.73 -26.13
CA PHE A 109 21.79 -1.80 -26.21
C PHE A 109 22.25 -1.65 -27.66
N ARG A 110 22.59 -0.41 -28.05
CA ARG A 110 23.20 -0.10 -29.34
C ARG A 110 24.61 0.47 -29.13
N GLY A 111 25.56 0.02 -29.94
CA GLY A 111 26.97 0.43 -29.89
C GLY A 111 27.94 -0.75 -30.00
N VAL A 112 29.21 -0.45 -30.29
CA VAL A 112 30.33 -1.41 -30.27
C VAL A 112 31.05 -1.33 -28.92
N ASP A 113 31.42 -2.46 -28.32
CA ASP A 113 32.28 -2.44 -27.14
C ASP A 113 33.67 -1.91 -27.48
N GLY A 114 34.00 -0.74 -26.93
CA GLY A 114 35.28 -0.06 -27.13
C GLY A 114 35.39 1.26 -26.35
N PRO A 115 36.61 1.77 -26.15
CA PRO A 115 36.83 3.06 -25.50
C PRO A 115 36.15 4.18 -26.29
N GLY A 116 35.22 4.90 -25.65
CA GLY A 116 34.53 6.05 -26.25
C GLY A 116 33.14 5.75 -26.83
N THR A 117 32.65 4.51 -26.78
CA THR A 117 31.30 4.20 -27.23
C THR A 117 30.26 4.45 -26.15
N ARG A 118 29.19 5.19 -26.48
CA ARG A 118 28.02 5.35 -25.62
C ARG A 118 27.02 4.24 -25.93
N ARG A 119 26.76 3.36 -24.96
CA ARG A 119 25.66 2.40 -25.05
C ARG A 119 24.36 3.14 -24.75
N ASP A 120 23.42 3.11 -25.69
CA ASP A 120 22.05 3.55 -25.44
C ASP A 120 21.25 2.32 -25.01
N HIS A 121 20.82 2.31 -23.76
CA HIS A 121 20.04 1.23 -23.17
C HIS A 121 18.55 1.57 -23.21
N SER A 122 17.73 0.66 -23.70
CA SER A 122 16.26 0.75 -23.57
C SER A 122 15.74 -0.50 -22.91
N PHE A 123 14.87 -0.33 -21.91
CA PHE A 123 14.24 -1.43 -21.18
C PHE A 123 12.77 -1.53 -21.59
N THR A 124 12.30 -2.75 -21.79
CA THR A 124 10.86 -3.01 -21.79
C THR A 124 10.54 -4.05 -20.75
N VAL A 125 9.48 -3.79 -20.00
CA VAL A 125 8.96 -4.65 -18.96
C VAL A 125 7.59 -5.14 -19.39
N ASP A 126 7.40 -6.46 -19.45
CA ASP A 126 6.05 -7.05 -19.56
C ASP A 126 5.69 -7.63 -18.20
N VAL A 127 4.59 -7.14 -17.61
CA VAL A 127 4.22 -7.44 -16.23
C VAL A 127 2.92 -8.21 -16.17
N ILE A 128 2.93 -9.30 -15.43
CA ILE A 128 1.76 -10.13 -15.11
C ILE A 128 1.61 -10.13 -13.59
N ALA A 129 0.59 -9.46 -13.08
CA ALA A 129 0.28 -9.41 -11.64
C ALA A 129 -0.87 -10.37 -11.31
N LYS A 130 -0.75 -11.15 -10.22
CA LYS A 130 -1.75 -12.14 -9.82
C LYS A 130 -2.09 -12.08 -8.34
N ASP A 131 -3.31 -12.51 -7.99
CA ASP A 131 -3.74 -12.67 -6.60
C ASP A 131 -3.31 -14.03 -5.99
N SER A 132 -3.58 -14.23 -4.70
CA SER A 132 -3.27 -15.47 -3.98
C SER A 132 -4.05 -16.70 -4.46
N LYS A 133 -5.04 -16.51 -5.34
CA LYS A 133 -5.81 -17.56 -6.01
C LYS A 133 -5.41 -17.72 -7.48
N ASN A 134 -4.31 -17.10 -7.90
CA ASN A 134 -3.74 -17.14 -9.25
C ASN A 134 -4.64 -16.49 -10.33
N ASN A 135 -5.54 -15.58 -9.96
CA ASN A 135 -6.29 -14.75 -10.91
C ASN A 135 -5.45 -13.55 -11.34
N ASP A 136 -5.54 -13.18 -12.61
CA ASP A 136 -4.87 -11.98 -13.12
C ASP A 136 -5.49 -10.71 -12.51
N LEU A 137 -4.66 -9.89 -11.88
CA LEU A 137 -5.03 -8.59 -11.30
C LEU A 137 -4.95 -7.45 -12.32
N PHE A 138 -4.28 -7.70 -13.45
CA PHE A 138 -3.92 -6.69 -14.42
C PHE A 138 -3.90 -7.27 -15.83
N LYS A 139 -4.30 -6.46 -16.81
CA LYS A 139 -4.13 -6.81 -18.22
C LYS A 139 -2.66 -6.61 -18.62
N SER A 140 -1.95 -7.72 -18.79
CA SER A 140 -0.55 -7.75 -19.21
C SER A 140 -0.29 -7.02 -20.53
N GLY A 141 0.98 -6.68 -20.75
CA GLY A 141 1.44 -6.07 -21.98
C GLY A 141 2.74 -5.31 -21.78
N VAL A 142 3.50 -5.21 -22.87
CA VAL A 142 4.80 -4.54 -22.91
C VAL A 142 4.68 -3.06 -22.54
N LYS A 143 5.48 -2.64 -21.56
CA LYS A 143 5.64 -1.25 -21.12
C LYS A 143 7.09 -0.84 -21.27
N SER A 144 7.31 0.38 -21.77
CA SER A 144 8.67 0.94 -21.83
C SER A 144 9.06 1.50 -20.46
N ALA A 145 10.28 1.21 -20.05
CA ALA A 145 10.94 1.83 -18.91
C ALA A 145 12.39 2.14 -19.30
N GLY A 146 13.07 3.01 -18.58
CA GLY A 146 14.47 3.30 -18.87
C GLY A 146 15.15 4.08 -17.78
N ASP A 147 16.45 4.29 -17.98
CA ASP A 147 17.28 5.12 -17.10
C ASP A 147 16.69 6.55 -17.03
N GLY A 148 16.28 6.96 -15.83
CA GLY A 148 15.56 8.22 -15.58
C GLY A 148 14.10 8.27 -16.05
N ALA A 149 13.56 7.18 -16.61
CA ALA A 149 12.18 7.06 -17.10
C ALA A 149 11.47 5.83 -16.50
N PRO A 150 11.08 5.88 -15.21
CA PRO A 150 10.49 4.74 -14.53
C PRO A 150 9.10 4.39 -15.06
N TYR A 151 8.76 3.10 -15.06
CA TYR A 151 7.39 2.63 -15.30
C TYR A 151 6.61 2.63 -14.00
N LYS A 152 5.35 3.09 -14.05
CA LYS A 152 4.43 3.13 -12.90
C LYS A 152 3.22 2.25 -13.18
N MET A 153 3.02 1.24 -12.34
CA MET A 153 1.86 0.37 -12.34
C MET A 153 0.84 0.89 -11.31
N GLU A 154 -0.20 1.54 -11.82
CA GLU A 154 -1.27 2.13 -11.02
C GLU A 154 -2.53 1.25 -11.08
N GLY A 155 -3.32 1.26 -10.01
CA GLY A 155 -4.65 0.64 -9.98
C GLY A 155 -4.69 -0.90 -9.84
N VAL A 156 -3.53 -1.56 -9.80
CA VAL A 156 -3.42 -3.02 -9.60
C VAL A 156 -3.35 -3.38 -8.12
N TYR A 157 -2.50 -2.66 -7.38
CA TYR A 157 -2.29 -2.78 -5.94
C TYR A 157 -2.82 -1.53 -5.23
N PRO A 158 -3.01 -1.54 -3.89
CA PRO A 158 -3.50 -0.34 -3.19
C PRO A 158 -2.56 0.86 -3.30
N GLN A 159 -1.25 0.63 -3.49
CA GLN A 159 -0.26 1.67 -3.79
C GLN A 159 0.33 1.49 -5.20
N THR A 160 0.91 2.55 -5.76
CA THR A 160 1.59 2.48 -7.07
C THR A 160 2.88 1.68 -6.93
N LEU A 161 3.04 0.65 -7.77
CA LEU A 161 4.30 -0.07 -7.90
C LEU A 161 5.14 0.60 -9.01
N VAL A 162 6.35 1.04 -8.66
CA VAL A 162 7.25 1.77 -9.56
C VAL A 162 8.46 0.89 -9.91
N PHE A 163 8.84 0.89 -11.18
CA PHE A 163 9.95 0.13 -11.75
C PHE A 163 10.95 1.15 -12.32
N THR A 164 12.15 1.21 -11.77
CA THR A 164 13.22 2.12 -12.21
C THR A 164 14.41 1.30 -12.69
N PRO A 165 14.56 1.11 -14.02
CA PRO A 165 15.69 0.39 -14.59
C PRO A 165 16.98 1.21 -14.48
N GLU A 166 18.06 0.55 -14.05
CA GLU A 166 19.38 1.14 -13.85
C GLU A 166 20.39 0.50 -14.79
N ALA A 167 20.48 1.04 -16.00
CA ALA A 167 21.20 0.45 -17.13
C ALA A 167 22.68 0.16 -16.85
N ARG A 168 23.37 1.10 -16.21
CA ARG A 168 24.80 0.98 -15.91
C ARG A 168 25.07 -0.03 -14.79
N GLY A 169 24.05 -0.25 -13.97
CA GLY A 169 24.10 -1.21 -12.89
C GLY A 169 23.57 -2.57 -13.27
N ASP A 170 22.90 -2.78 -14.41
CA ASP A 170 22.15 -4.02 -14.70
C ASP A 170 21.30 -4.48 -13.48
N TYR A 171 20.33 -3.64 -13.12
CA TYR A 171 19.28 -4.00 -12.18
C TYR A 171 18.04 -3.14 -12.38
N ILE A 172 16.93 -3.58 -11.80
CA ILE A 172 15.71 -2.78 -11.68
C ILE A 172 15.47 -2.51 -10.20
N GLN A 173 15.19 -1.27 -9.85
CA GLN A 173 14.67 -0.88 -8.54
C GLN A 173 13.15 -0.92 -8.58
N PHE A 174 12.55 -1.48 -7.53
CA PHE A 174 11.12 -1.52 -7.31
C PHE A 174 10.77 -0.69 -6.08
N GLN A 175 9.68 0.06 -6.16
CA GLN A 175 9.14 0.81 -5.02
C GLN A 175 7.63 0.62 -4.93
N TYR A 176 7.15 0.26 -3.74
CA TYR A 176 5.75 0.11 -3.40
C TYR A 176 5.49 0.73 -2.02
N GLY A 177 4.96 1.95 -1.99
CA GLY A 177 4.83 2.70 -0.74
C GLY A 177 6.19 2.95 -0.10
N ASP A 178 6.38 2.48 1.13
CA ASP A 178 7.66 2.54 1.87
C ASP A 178 8.55 1.30 1.62
N VAL A 179 8.05 0.29 0.89
CA VAL A 179 8.80 -0.94 0.57
C VAL A 179 9.58 -0.75 -0.72
N GLY A 180 10.90 -0.80 -0.63
CA GLY A 180 11.81 -0.76 -1.79
C GLY A 180 12.71 -1.98 -1.83
N TRP A 181 12.97 -2.49 -3.03
CA TRP A 181 13.94 -3.57 -3.29
C TRP A 181 14.46 -3.49 -4.71
N GLN A 182 15.48 -4.27 -5.03
CA GLN A 182 16.05 -4.37 -6.38
C GLN A 182 16.20 -5.82 -6.82
N THR A 183 16.35 -6.05 -8.12
CA THR A 183 16.60 -7.40 -8.68
C THR A 183 17.87 -8.07 -8.14
N ARG A 184 18.78 -7.30 -7.55
CA ARG A 184 20.01 -7.79 -6.92
C ARG A 184 19.85 -8.21 -5.46
N ASP A 185 18.73 -7.87 -4.83
CA ASP A 185 18.52 -8.20 -3.44
C ASP A 185 18.22 -9.70 -3.29
N GLU A 186 18.99 -10.36 -2.43
CA GLU A 186 18.78 -11.77 -2.12
C GLU A 186 17.55 -11.95 -1.22
N LYS A 187 16.82 -13.05 -1.43
CA LYS A 187 15.77 -13.47 -0.50
C LYS A 187 16.37 -13.75 0.87
N LYS A 188 15.99 -12.95 1.87
CA LYS A 188 16.38 -13.16 3.27
C LYS A 188 15.34 -13.94 4.06
N ASP A 189 14.06 -13.58 3.89
CA ASP A 189 12.90 -14.18 4.54
C ASP A 189 11.63 -13.84 3.75
N ASP A 190 10.50 -14.47 4.11
CA ASP A 190 9.20 -14.25 3.45
C ASP A 190 8.51 -12.93 3.84
N SER A 191 9.07 -12.17 4.80
CA SER A 191 8.53 -10.89 5.27
C SER A 191 9.07 -9.68 4.51
N ARG A 192 10.05 -9.88 3.63
CA ARG A 192 10.68 -8.82 2.83
C ARG A 192 10.33 -8.95 1.36
N ALA A 193 10.46 -7.85 0.63
CA ALA A 193 10.34 -7.88 -0.81
C ALA A 193 11.61 -8.41 -1.47
N TRP A 194 11.47 -9.18 -2.55
CA TRP A 194 12.57 -9.84 -3.27
C TRP A 194 12.11 -10.33 -4.66
N CYS A 195 13.06 -10.72 -5.51
CA CYS A 195 12.76 -11.36 -6.80
C CYS A 195 13.59 -12.64 -7.02
N ASN A 196 12.96 -13.69 -7.56
CA ASN A 196 13.66 -14.78 -8.24
C ASN A 196 14.04 -14.28 -9.63
N VAL A 197 15.32 -13.96 -9.84
CA VAL A 197 15.78 -13.45 -11.14
C VAL A 197 16.36 -14.59 -11.98
N GLY A 198 15.75 -14.79 -13.16
CA GLY A 198 16.20 -15.75 -14.15
C GLY A 198 17.50 -15.32 -14.85
N ARG A 199 18.07 -16.24 -15.61
CA ARG A 199 19.23 -15.95 -16.45
C ARG A 199 18.81 -15.19 -17.69
N TRP A 200 19.75 -14.43 -18.25
CA TRP A 200 19.62 -13.87 -19.59
C TRP A 200 19.47 -14.97 -20.66
N ASP A 201 18.58 -14.75 -21.62
CA ASP A 201 18.30 -15.64 -22.75
C ASP A 201 19.36 -15.56 -23.87
N GLY A 202 20.31 -14.63 -23.75
CA GLY A 202 21.36 -14.39 -24.72
C GLY A 202 22.51 -13.55 -24.18
N VAL A 203 23.54 -13.38 -25.02
CA VAL A 203 24.74 -12.57 -24.72
C VAL A 203 24.76 -11.27 -25.52
N TYR A 204 23.92 -11.18 -26.56
CA TYR A 204 23.88 -10.05 -27.50
C TYR A 204 22.49 -9.44 -27.55
N SER A 205 22.41 -8.12 -27.48
CA SER A 205 21.14 -7.38 -27.53
C SER A 205 20.34 -7.68 -28.82
N PRO A 206 19.00 -7.82 -28.73
CA PRO A 206 18.20 -7.77 -27.50
C PRO A 206 18.41 -9.02 -26.63
N VAL A 207 18.54 -8.83 -25.32
CA VAL A 207 18.55 -9.93 -24.34
C VAL A 207 17.36 -9.76 -23.39
N GLY A 208 16.75 -10.87 -23.03
CA GLY A 208 15.62 -10.95 -22.13
C GLY A 208 15.90 -11.81 -20.91
N ARG A 209 15.23 -11.52 -19.80
CA ARG A 209 15.18 -12.42 -18.64
C ARG A 209 13.84 -12.34 -17.94
N ASP A 210 13.40 -13.47 -17.42
CA ASP A 210 12.20 -13.57 -16.61
C ASP A 210 12.53 -13.44 -15.13
N MET A 211 11.61 -12.87 -14.36
CA MET A 211 11.70 -12.83 -12.92
C MET A 211 10.33 -12.86 -12.24
N ASP A 212 10.28 -13.52 -11.09
CA ASP A 212 9.11 -13.54 -10.21
C ASP A 212 9.43 -12.74 -8.95
N CYS A 213 8.69 -11.66 -8.71
CA CYS A 213 8.90 -10.78 -7.58
C CYS A 213 7.77 -10.91 -6.56
N PHE A 214 8.14 -10.84 -5.29
CA PHE A 214 7.26 -11.00 -4.14
C PHE A 214 7.47 -9.84 -3.19
N PHE A 215 6.39 -9.32 -2.60
CA PHE A 215 6.48 -8.20 -1.65
C PHE A 215 5.30 -8.17 -0.68
N PRO A 216 5.49 -7.60 0.53
CA PRO A 216 4.39 -7.34 1.45
C PRO A 216 3.37 -6.37 0.86
N CYS A 217 2.11 -6.79 0.90
CA CYS A 217 0.93 -6.01 0.57
C CYS A 217 -0.25 -6.59 1.39
#